data_AF-A0A942SEI7-F1
#
_entry.id   AF-A0A942SEI7-F1
#
_cell.length_a   1.000
_cell.length_b   1.000
_cell.length_c   1.000
_cell.angle_alpha   90.00
_cell.angle_beta   90.00
_cell.angle_gamma   90.00
#
_symmetry.space_group_name_H-M   'P 1'
#
loop_
_entity.id
_entity.type
_entity.pdbx_description
1 polymer ?
#
loop_
_entity_poly.entity_id
_entity_poly.type
_entity_poly.pdbx_seq_one_letter_code
_entity_poly.pdbx_strand_id
1 'polypeptide(L)'
;DKPLTDAQEASNKRKSSVRVRVEHVFGAMENEMGGIFLRSIGAARAAVGVGLMNPAYNLKRIETLIRLKVFKFGRVAAPAIPRTA
;
A
#
# COMPACT_ATOMS: atom_id res chain seq x y z
N ASP A 1 -24.19 0.19 26.97
CA ASP A 1 -23.83 0.18 25.54
C ASP A 1 -25.06 -0.10 24.68
N LYS A 2 -25.27 0.66 23.60
CA LYS A 2 -26.36 0.39 22.64
C LYS A 2 -25.76 -0.37 21.45
N PRO A 3 -26.26 -1.58 21.13
CA PRO A 3 -25.79 -2.32 19.96
C PRO A 3 -26.14 -1.55 18.67
N LEU A 4 -25.33 -1.76 17.64
CA LEU A 4 -25.60 -1.22 16.32
C LEU A 4 -26.87 -1.87 15.76
N THR A 5 -27.67 -1.08 15.04
CA THR A 5 -28.77 -1.62 14.25
C THR A 5 -28.23 -2.32 12.99
N ASP A 6 -28.97 -3.29 12.45
CA ASP A 6 -28.61 -4.00 11.22
C ASP A 6 -28.31 -3.04 10.06
N ALA A 7 -29.07 -1.94 9.97
CA ALA A 7 -28.85 -0.89 8.97
C ALA A 7 -27.50 -0.16 9.17
N GLN A 8 -27.13 0.11 10.42
CA GLN A 8 -25.84 0.70 10.75
C GLN A 8 -24.69 -0.27 10.48
N GLU A 9 -24.85 -1.55 10.80
CA GLU A 9 -23.84 -2.57 10.49
C GLU A 9 -23.61 -2.71 8.99
N ALA A 10 -24.68 -2.78 8.19
CA ALA A 10 -24.59 -2.83 6.74
C ALA A 10 -23.89 -1.59 6.16
N SER A 11 -24.19 -0.41 6.70
CA SER A 11 -23.51 0.83 6.32
C SER A 11 -22.04 0.82 6.69
N ASN A 12 -21.71 0.39 7.91
CA ASN A 12 -20.34 0.28 8.41
C ASN A 12 -19.53 -0.73 7.61
N LYS A 13 -20.11 -1.88 7.24
CA LYS A 13 -19.46 -2.91 6.42
C LYS A 13 -19.08 -2.37 5.03
N ARG A 14 -19.96 -1.60 4.39
CA ARG A 14 -19.63 -0.91 3.12
C ARG A 14 -18.49 0.07 3.32
N LYS A 15 -18.56 0.95 4.31
CA LYS A 15 -17.51 1.95 4.58
C LYS A 15 -16.17 1.32 4.95
N SER A 16 -16.19 0.28 5.79
CA SER A 16 -14.98 -0.39 6.29
C SER A 16 -14.27 -1.17 5.19
N SER A 17 -14.99 -1.74 4.23
CA SER A 17 -14.39 -2.46 3.09
C SER A 17 -13.48 -1.58 2.23
N VAL A 18 -13.77 -0.28 2.16
CA VAL A 18 -12.91 0.71 1.49
C VAL A 18 -11.81 1.17 2.44
N ARG A 19 -12.17 1.56 3.67
CA ARG A 19 -11.21 2.06 4.67
C ARG A 19 -10.08 1.09 4.95
N VAL A 20 -10.37 -0.21 5.09
CA VAL A 20 -9.35 -1.23 5.44
C VAL A 20 -8.20 -1.27 4.43
N ARG A 21 -8.46 -0.98 3.15
CA ARG A 21 -7.43 -0.97 2.11
C ARG A 21 -6.43 0.16 2.29
N VAL A 22 -6.88 1.27 2.85
CA VAL A 22 -6.09 2.48 3.09
C VAL A 22 -5.44 2.42 4.47
N GLU A 23 -6.21 2.06 5.50
CA GLU A 23 -5.76 1.94 6.88
C GLU A 23 -4.67 0.90 7.05
N HIS A 24 -4.73 -0.20 6.29
CA HIS A 24 -3.64 -1.19 6.30
C HIS A 24 -2.30 -0.61 5.84
N VAL A 25 -2.30 0.27 4.83
CA VAL A 25 -1.09 0.92 4.33
C VAL A 25 -0.51 1.85 5.39
N PHE A 26 -1.35 2.73 5.96
CA PHE A 26 -0.95 3.66 7.00
C PHE A 26 -0.51 2.94 8.28
N GLY A 27 -1.18 1.85 8.65
CA GLY A 27 -0.78 1.02 9.78
C GLY A 27 0.60 0.41 9.59
N ALA A 28 0.95 -0.06 8.39
CA ALA A 28 2.29 -0.56 8.11
C ALA A 28 3.34 0.55 8.10
N MET A 29 3.01 1.73 7.56
CA MET A 29 3.92 2.89 7.59
C MET A 29 4.21 3.34 9.02
N GLU A 30 3.17 3.43 9.86
CA GLU A 30 3.31 3.87 11.24
C GLU A 30 4.11 2.87 12.08
N ASN A 31 3.78 1.59 11.99
CA ASN A 31 4.39 0.57 12.86
C ASN A 31 5.76 0.09 12.38
N GLU A 32 5.99 0.04 11.07
CA GLU A 32 7.17 -0.66 10.51
C GLU A 32 8.13 0.26 9.76
N MET A 33 7.68 1.43 9.32
CA MET A 33 8.53 2.38 8.56
C MET A 33 9.02 3.56 9.41
N GLY A 34 8.91 3.45 10.73
CA GLY A 34 9.39 4.48 11.67
C GLY A 34 8.42 5.66 11.83
N GLY A 35 7.14 5.46 11.52
CA GLY A 35 6.11 6.48 11.64
C GLY A 35 5.81 7.21 10.32
N ILE A 36 4.65 7.86 10.26
CA ILE A 36 4.27 8.75 9.14
C ILE A 36 4.91 10.16 9.31
N PHE A 37 5.65 10.39 10.40
CA PHE A 37 6.22 11.69 10.74
C PHE A 37 7.61 11.94 10.11
N LEU A 38 7.70 12.94 9.23
CA LEU A 38 8.95 13.38 8.59
C LEU A 38 9.57 14.59 9.31
N ARG A 39 10.83 14.47 9.73
CA ARG A 39 11.61 15.55 10.39
C ARG A 39 12.50 16.38 9.44
N SER A 40 12.27 16.27 8.13
CA SER A 40 13.10 16.95 7.13
C SER A 40 12.82 18.45 7.07
N ILE A 41 13.88 19.26 6.98
CA ILE A 41 13.76 20.71 6.77
C ILE A 41 13.54 21.00 5.27
N GLY A 42 12.42 21.66 4.97
CA GLY A 42 12.06 22.11 3.62
C GLY A 42 11.13 21.16 2.87
N ALA A 43 10.12 21.74 2.21
CA ALA A 43 9.04 21.00 1.54
C ALA A 43 9.53 20.03 0.46
N ALA A 44 10.57 20.41 -0.30
CA ALA A 44 11.14 19.55 -1.34
C ALA A 44 11.68 18.22 -0.77
N ARG A 45 12.34 18.25 0.39
CA ARG A 45 12.87 17.04 1.03
C ARG A 45 11.75 16.19 1.62
N ALA A 46 10.74 16.83 2.22
CA ALA A 46 9.56 16.14 2.71
C ALA A 46 8.82 15.41 1.59
N ALA A 47 8.65 16.06 0.43
CA ALA A 47 8.03 15.46 -0.74
C ALA A 47 8.80 14.22 -1.23
N VAL A 48 10.14 14.27 -1.26
CA VAL A 48 10.96 13.10 -1.60
C VAL A 48 10.78 11.99 -0.56
N GLY A 49 10.78 12.31 0.74
CA GLY A 49 10.55 11.32 1.80
C GLY A 49 9.21 10.58 1.66
N VAL A 50 8.12 11.32 1.46
CA VAL A 50 6.79 10.74 1.17
C VAL A 50 6.83 9.92 -0.13
N GLY A 51 7.48 10.47 -1.16
CA GLY A 51 7.64 9.82 -2.46
C GLY A 51 8.38 8.49 -2.38
N LEU A 52 9.33 8.32 -1.45
CA LEU A 52 10.08 7.09 -1.25
C LEU A 52 9.35 6.07 -0.35
N MET A 53 8.57 6.53 0.63
CA MET A 53 7.79 5.63 1.49
C MET A 53 6.78 4.80 0.70
N ASN A 54 6.11 5.39 -0.29
CA ASN A 54 5.07 4.71 -1.07
C ASN A 54 5.62 3.49 -1.88
N PRO A 55 6.67 3.64 -2.72
CA PRO A 55 7.33 2.51 -3.37
C PRO A 55 7.89 1.49 -2.39
N ALA A 56 8.52 1.92 -1.30
CA ALA A 56 9.08 1.02 -0.30
C ALA A 56 8.00 0.12 0.33
N TYR A 57 6.85 0.69 0.69
CA TYR A 57 5.69 -0.08 1.14
C TYR A 57 5.21 -1.06 0.06
N ASN A 58 5.08 -0.60 -1.19
CA ASN A 58 4.62 -1.44 -2.30
C ASN A 58 5.56 -2.65 -2.53
N LEU A 59 6.87 -2.45 -2.49
CA LEU A 59 7.87 -3.53 -2.63
C LEU A 59 7.74 -4.56 -1.50
N LYS A 60 7.67 -4.09 -0.25
CA LYS A 60 7.44 -4.95 0.92
C LYS A 60 6.14 -5.74 0.80
N ARG A 61 5.06 -5.09 0.36
CA ARG A 61 3.76 -5.72 0.17
C ARG A 61 3.83 -6.81 -0.90
N ILE A 62 4.48 -6.55 -2.04
CA ILE A 62 4.66 -7.54 -3.11
C ILE A 62 5.41 -8.76 -2.59
N GLU A 63 6.51 -8.58 -1.86
CA GLU A 63 7.26 -9.69 -1.24
C GLU A 63 6.34 -10.54 -0.35
N THR A 64 5.53 -9.89 0.49
CA THR A 64 4.61 -10.60 1.38
C THR A 64 3.54 -11.37 0.59
N LEU A 65 2.99 -10.78 -0.48
CA LEU A 65 2.00 -11.45 -1.34
C LEU A 65 2.60 -12.64 -2.10
N ILE A 66 3.87 -12.56 -2.49
CA ILE A 66 4.61 -13.67 -3.10
C ILE A 66 4.82 -14.78 -2.07
N ARG A 67 5.27 -14.44 -0.86
CA ARG A 67 5.46 -15.40 0.25
C ARG A 67 4.16 -16.13 0.61
N LEU A 68 3.04 -15.42 0.59
CA LEU A 68 1.71 -15.98 0.83
C LEU A 68 1.12 -16.72 -0.39
N LYS A 69 1.85 -16.78 -1.52
CA LYS A 69 1.43 -17.42 -2.78
C LYS A 69 0.12 -16.85 -3.38
N VAL A 70 -0.26 -15.64 -2.97
CA VAL A 70 -1.43 -14.90 -3.47
C VAL A 70 -1.10 -14.19 -4.79
N PHE A 71 0.17 -13.82 -4.97
CA PHE A 71 0.66 -13.14 -6.16
C PHE A 71 1.84 -13.91 -6.78
N LYS A 72 1.89 -13.98 -8.10
CA LYS A 72 3.01 -14.55 -8.86
C LYS A 72 3.43 -13.57 -9.95
N PHE A 73 4.73 -13.36 -10.11
CA PHE A 73 5.23 -12.68 -11.31
C PHE A 73 5.15 -13.64 -12.50
N GLY A 74 4.27 -13.32 -13.44
CA GLY A 74 4.46 -13.81 -14.81
C GLY A 74 5.68 -13.11 -15.38
N ARG A 75 6.68 -13.87 -15.84
CA ARG A 75 7.74 -13.28 -16.68
C ARG A 75 7.07 -12.83 -17.97
N VAL A 76 6.78 -11.53 -18.11
CA VAL A 76 6.49 -10.97 -19.42
C VAL A 76 7.83 -10.98 -20.15
N ALA A 77 7.99 -11.90 -21.10
CA ALA A 77 9.14 -11.88 -21.98
C ALA A 77 9.16 -10.51 -22.67
N ALA A 78 10.26 -9.76 -22.54
CA ALA A 78 10.42 -8.53 -23.29
C ALA A 78 10.24 -8.87 -24.78
N PRO A 79 9.41 -8.12 -25.53
CA PRO A 79 9.25 -8.39 -26.96
C PRO A 79 10.62 -8.32 -27.63
N ALA A 80 10.90 -9.28 -28.50
CA ALA A 80 12.18 -9.33 -29.21
C ALA A 80 12.41 -7.99 -29.92
N ILE A 81 13.52 -7.33 -29.61
CA ILE A 81 13.90 -6.08 -30.29
C ILE A 81 14.16 -6.45 -31.76
N PRO A 82 13.43 -5.87 -32.72
CA PRO A 82 13.71 -6.12 -34.13
C PRO A 82 15.13 -5.65 -34.42
N ARG A 83 15.99 -6.57 -34.87
CA ARG A 83 17.29 -6.20 -35.41
C ARG A 83 17.05 -5.53 -36.75
N THR A 84 17.04 -4.20 -36.77
CA THR A 84 17.17 -3.43 -38.00
C THR A 84 18.55 -3.72 -38.58
N ALA A 85 18.57 -4.32 -39.78
CA ALA A 85 19.77 -4.54 -40.56
C ALA A 85 20.30 -3.21 -41.13
#